data_AF-A0A0F8X9J1-F1
#
_entry.id   AF-A0A0F8X9J1-F1
#
_cell.length_a   1.000
_cell.length_b   1.000
_cell.length_c   1.000
_cell.angle_alpha   90.00
_cell.angle_beta   90.00
_cell.angle_gamma   90.00
#
_symmetry.space_group_name_H-M   'P 1'
#
loop_
_entity.id
_entity.type
_entity.pdbx_description
1 polymer ?
#
loop_
_entity_poly.entity_id
_entity_poly.type
_entity_poly.pdbx_seq_one_letter_code
_entity_poly.pdbx_strand_id
1 'polypeptide(L)'
;MASSLLLSLSLVGLSLAADLQQRGGHHEANLFYEMLQDDLARYSLLALGCFAALIYIWKMWFRLAGHMRRLASFSNEHQRYFVPAHSTLAKLKNHVIYAPLFRNRHNREFQLSRAVNMGTLPSRFHTLILVGIITMNIVLCVVTVPYKSDEDTVAGVIRNRTGTMATVNLIPVVLLAGKNNPLIPLLQVPYDTFNLIHRWLARIVVCEAVAHIFAWAIPKAQEEQFPLERLGREYSFPYNKCRCIVDLFQSGCAFTALLVHSPSAVRHAFYETFRHLHIAFAVISMAFLWIHLDGMVSQKYLLGAIILWALDRFARIVIVVYRNIGRSSTTAEIEALPGDAMRITLKLARPWTFEPGQHLYLYIPAIGWWMSHPFSVVWSDSEVAMADEKGLPMNHDDTFGPQKTTISLLVRRRTGFTDKLFQRAVNAVDCRLSLRAFAEGPYGGIHSMDSYGSVLLFAGGVGITHIVPFVRHLVQGYADRTVAARRVTLVWIIQSPEHLEWIRPWMTNILAMDRRREVLRIMLFITRPRNTKEIQSPSATVQMFPGRPNIDTLVGMEVESQVGAMGVLVCGNGSLSDDVRRVCRKRQDRTQIDFVEESFTW
;
A
#
# COMPACT_ATOMS: atom_id res chain seq x y z
N MET A 1 1.14 -23.53 -26.57
CA MET A 1 2.52 -23.50 -27.12
C MET A 1 3.59 -23.26 -26.05
N ALA A 2 3.46 -22.30 -25.13
CA ALA A 2 4.45 -22.10 -24.06
C ALA A 2 4.46 -23.20 -22.97
N SER A 3 3.29 -23.75 -22.62
CA SER A 3 3.16 -24.86 -21.66
C SER A 3 3.76 -26.19 -22.18
N SER A 4 3.64 -26.44 -23.48
CA SER A 4 4.25 -27.59 -24.17
C SER A 4 5.77 -27.48 -24.28
N LEU A 5 6.32 -26.26 -24.34
CA LEU A 5 7.75 -25.99 -24.43
C LEU A 5 8.46 -26.17 -23.08
N LEU A 6 7.84 -25.73 -21.97
CA LEU A 6 8.34 -25.97 -20.62
C LEU A 6 8.30 -27.46 -20.24
N LEU A 7 7.25 -28.16 -20.65
CA LEU A 7 7.13 -29.61 -20.42
C LEU A 7 8.13 -30.41 -21.28
N SER A 8 8.37 -29.98 -22.52
CA SER A 8 9.39 -30.61 -23.37
C SER A 8 10.80 -30.32 -22.88
N LEU A 9 11.08 -29.09 -22.42
CA LEU A 9 12.38 -28.74 -21.82
C LEU A 9 12.61 -29.46 -20.49
N SER A 10 11.57 -29.67 -19.68
CA SER A 10 11.70 -30.41 -18.42
C SER A 10 11.89 -31.91 -18.64
N LEU A 11 11.21 -32.51 -19.63
CA LEU A 11 11.39 -33.91 -20.01
C LEU A 11 12.75 -34.15 -20.66
N VAL A 12 13.19 -33.25 -21.55
CA VAL A 12 14.52 -33.31 -22.16
C VAL A 12 15.60 -33.11 -21.09
N GLY A 13 15.45 -32.15 -20.18
CA GLY A 13 16.38 -31.93 -19.06
C GLY A 13 16.48 -33.12 -18.09
N LEU A 14 15.35 -33.76 -17.78
CA LEU A 14 15.34 -35.00 -16.96
C LEU A 14 16.02 -36.16 -17.68
N SER A 15 15.80 -36.33 -18.99
CA SER A 15 16.45 -37.37 -19.79
C SER A 15 17.96 -37.13 -19.95
N LEU A 16 18.37 -35.87 -20.11
CA LEU A 16 19.76 -35.47 -20.26
C LEU A 16 20.52 -35.60 -18.94
N ALA A 17 19.90 -35.23 -17.81
CA ALA A 17 20.50 -35.40 -16.49
C ALA A 17 20.65 -36.88 -16.11
N ALA A 18 19.66 -37.72 -16.46
CA ALA A 18 19.76 -39.16 -16.29
C ALA A 18 20.86 -39.78 -17.16
N ASP A 19 21.00 -39.36 -18.42
CA ASP A 19 22.04 -39.82 -19.33
C ASP A 19 23.44 -39.32 -18.90
N LEU A 20 23.56 -38.08 -18.40
CA LEU A 20 24.80 -37.52 -17.85
C LEU A 20 25.21 -38.20 -16.54
N GLN A 21 24.26 -38.54 -15.66
CA GLN A 21 24.55 -39.33 -14.46
C GLN A 21 25.01 -40.74 -14.82
N GLN A 22 24.54 -41.28 -15.95
CA GLN A 22 24.94 -42.59 -16.48
C GLN A 22 26.27 -42.56 -17.25
N ARG A 23 26.66 -41.43 -17.85
CA ARG A 23 27.84 -41.29 -18.74
C ARG A 23 29.04 -40.53 -18.14
N GLY A 24 28.81 -39.60 -17.22
CA GLY A 24 29.80 -38.56 -16.83
C GLY A 24 30.15 -38.48 -15.33
N GLY A 25 29.60 -39.37 -14.50
CA GLY A 25 29.84 -39.37 -13.05
C GLY A 25 29.14 -38.21 -12.31
N HIS A 26 29.08 -38.31 -10.98
CA HIS A 26 28.33 -37.38 -10.12
C HIS A 26 28.69 -35.89 -10.28
N HIS A 27 29.89 -35.57 -10.76
CA HIS A 27 30.35 -34.18 -10.91
C HIS A 27 29.66 -33.43 -12.07
N GLU A 28 29.53 -34.06 -13.25
CA GLU A 28 28.87 -33.45 -14.40
C GLU A 28 27.36 -33.25 -14.17
N ALA A 29 26.74 -34.21 -13.48
CA ALA A 29 25.34 -34.10 -13.07
C ALA A 29 25.11 -32.92 -12.10
N ASN A 30 26.00 -32.73 -11.11
CA ASN A 30 25.91 -31.60 -10.16
C ASN A 30 26.04 -30.24 -10.87
N LEU A 31 27.00 -30.11 -11.80
CA LEU A 31 27.19 -28.87 -12.56
C LEU A 31 25.94 -28.52 -13.40
N PHE A 32 25.34 -29.53 -14.04
CA PHE A 32 24.08 -29.36 -14.77
C PHE A 32 22.96 -28.85 -13.87
N TYR A 33 22.78 -29.44 -12.68
CA TYR A 33 21.74 -29.01 -11.74
C TYR A 33 21.98 -27.59 -11.22
N GLU A 34 23.23 -27.18 -10.99
CA GLU A 34 23.57 -25.80 -10.59
C GLU A 34 23.25 -24.78 -11.69
N MET A 35 23.62 -25.06 -12.94
CA MET A 35 23.28 -24.19 -14.08
C MET A 35 21.76 -24.07 -14.24
N LEU A 36 21.05 -25.19 -14.15
CA LEU A 36 19.59 -25.22 -14.25
C LEU A 36 18.93 -24.47 -13.07
N GLN A 37 19.55 -24.42 -11.89
CA GLN A 37 19.09 -23.61 -10.74
C GLN A 37 19.20 -22.12 -11.00
N ASP A 38 20.34 -21.70 -11.51
CA ASP A 38 20.56 -20.30 -11.87
C ASP A 38 19.59 -19.84 -12.98
N ASP A 39 19.30 -20.70 -13.96
CA ASP A 39 18.32 -20.41 -15.00
C ASP A 39 16.89 -20.30 -14.46
N LEU A 40 16.44 -21.23 -13.61
CA LEU A 40 15.11 -21.14 -12.99
C LEU A 40 14.98 -19.88 -12.11
N ALA A 41 16.02 -19.52 -11.37
CA ALA A 41 16.10 -18.28 -10.60
C ALA A 41 15.90 -17.06 -11.50
N ARG A 42 16.65 -16.97 -12.61
CA ARG A 42 16.49 -15.88 -13.60
C ARG A 42 15.09 -15.86 -14.22
N TYR A 43 14.54 -17.01 -14.56
CA TYR A 43 13.18 -17.09 -15.11
C TYR A 43 12.12 -16.63 -14.11
N SER A 44 12.30 -16.87 -12.81
CA SER A 44 11.38 -16.36 -11.78
C SER A 44 11.34 -14.83 -11.74
N LEU A 45 12.51 -14.18 -11.80
CA LEU A 45 12.62 -12.72 -11.84
C LEU A 45 12.07 -12.15 -13.15
N LEU A 46 12.36 -12.82 -14.27
CA LEU A 46 11.82 -12.44 -15.57
C LEU A 46 10.29 -12.54 -15.59
N ALA A 47 9.71 -13.61 -15.03
CA ALA A 47 8.26 -13.78 -14.95
C ALA A 47 7.60 -12.67 -14.13
N LEU A 48 8.17 -12.32 -12.97
CA LEU A 48 7.70 -11.19 -12.16
C LEU A 48 7.84 -9.84 -12.90
N GLY A 49 8.94 -9.64 -13.63
CA GLY A 49 9.18 -8.46 -14.47
C GLY A 49 8.17 -8.34 -15.62
N CYS A 50 7.92 -9.42 -16.36
CA CYS A 50 6.91 -9.48 -17.41
C CYS A 50 5.51 -9.23 -16.83
N PHE A 51 5.20 -9.76 -15.65
CA PHE A 51 3.93 -9.49 -14.99
C PHE A 51 3.77 -8.02 -14.60
N ALA A 52 4.82 -7.37 -14.08
CA ALA A 52 4.83 -5.94 -13.82
C ALA A 52 4.63 -5.12 -15.10
N ALA A 53 5.26 -5.52 -16.22
CA ALA A 53 5.07 -4.89 -17.53
C ALA A 53 3.62 -5.05 -18.05
N LEU A 54 2.99 -6.21 -17.85
CA LEU A 54 1.58 -6.41 -18.19
C LEU A 54 0.66 -5.49 -17.37
N ILE A 55 0.91 -5.35 -16.06
CA ILE A 55 0.18 -4.40 -15.21
C ILE A 55 0.38 -2.97 -15.72
N TYR A 56 1.62 -2.60 -16.09
CA TYR A 56 1.92 -1.28 -16.61
C TYR A 56 1.13 -0.97 -17.88
N ILE A 57 1.14 -1.87 -18.87
CA ILE A 57 0.39 -1.73 -20.13
C ILE A 57 -1.11 -1.60 -19.84
N TRP A 58 -1.64 -2.46 -18.97
CA TRP A 58 -3.06 -2.41 -18.59
C TRP A 58 -3.42 -1.08 -17.92
N LYS A 59 -2.59 -0.59 -17.01
CA LYS A 59 -2.81 0.69 -16.32
C LYS A 59 -2.62 1.89 -17.23
N MET A 60 -1.72 1.80 -18.22
CA MET A 60 -1.53 2.83 -19.23
C MET A 60 -2.78 2.97 -20.12
N TRP A 61 -3.39 1.85 -20.52
CA TRP A 61 -4.64 1.84 -21.26
C TRP A 61 -5.74 2.64 -20.55
N PHE A 62 -5.95 2.39 -19.25
CA PHE A 62 -6.96 3.14 -18.49
C PHE A 62 -6.62 4.62 -18.31
N ARG A 63 -5.34 4.97 -18.16
CA ARG A 63 -4.90 6.37 -18.12
C ARG A 63 -5.19 7.09 -19.43
N LEU A 64 -4.84 6.46 -20.55
CA LEU A 64 -5.12 7.00 -21.87
C LEU A 64 -6.64 7.15 -22.10
N ALA A 65 -7.42 6.13 -21.76
CA ALA A 65 -8.88 6.18 -21.86
C ALA A 65 -9.50 7.29 -21.00
N GLY A 66 -9.01 7.47 -19.76
CA GLY A 66 -9.44 8.57 -18.89
C GLY A 66 -9.05 9.95 -19.43
N HIS A 67 -7.85 10.09 -19.98
CA HIS A 67 -7.39 11.33 -20.60
C HIS A 67 -8.22 11.68 -21.85
N MET A 68 -8.45 10.71 -22.74
CA MET A 68 -9.32 10.88 -23.91
C MET A 68 -10.76 11.25 -23.51
N ARG A 69 -11.29 10.61 -22.46
CA ARG A 69 -12.62 10.94 -21.91
C ARG A 69 -12.68 12.38 -21.39
N ARG A 70 -11.63 12.83 -20.69
CA ARG A 70 -11.52 14.23 -20.23
C ARG A 70 -11.48 15.20 -21.41
N LEU A 71 -10.66 14.96 -22.42
CA LEU A 71 -10.60 15.82 -23.62
C LEU A 71 -11.95 15.89 -24.36
N ALA A 72 -12.61 14.74 -24.54
CA ALA A 72 -13.91 14.67 -25.20
C ALA A 72 -15.04 15.38 -24.41
N SER A 73 -14.86 15.59 -23.11
CA SER A 73 -15.86 16.26 -22.26
C SER A 73 -15.86 17.79 -22.38
N PHE A 74 -14.79 18.40 -22.91
CA PHE A 74 -14.69 19.85 -23.01
C PHE A 74 -15.68 20.46 -23.99
N SER A 75 -16.07 19.72 -25.03
CA SER A 75 -17.07 20.15 -26.02
C SER A 75 -18.47 19.59 -25.77
N ASN A 76 -18.67 18.71 -24.79
CA ASN A 76 -19.93 18.02 -24.56
C ASN A 76 -20.32 18.01 -23.07
N GLU A 77 -21.32 18.80 -22.70
CA GLU A 77 -21.80 18.88 -21.32
C GLU A 77 -22.57 17.64 -20.86
N HIS A 78 -23.26 16.94 -21.76
CA HIS A 78 -24.10 15.78 -21.39
C HIS A 78 -23.33 14.46 -21.34
N GLN A 79 -22.23 14.33 -22.09
CA GLN A 79 -21.30 13.19 -22.07
C GLN A 79 -21.97 11.80 -22.24
N ARG A 80 -23.14 11.72 -22.89
CA ARG A 80 -23.99 10.51 -22.94
C ARG A 80 -23.26 9.27 -23.47
N TYR A 81 -22.28 9.44 -24.35
CA TYR A 81 -21.46 8.36 -24.91
C TYR A 81 -20.73 7.55 -23.82
N PHE A 82 -20.35 8.16 -22.70
CA PHE A 82 -19.59 7.51 -21.63
C PHE A 82 -20.46 6.91 -20.51
N VAL A 83 -21.78 7.01 -20.63
CA VAL A 83 -22.74 6.42 -19.68
C VAL A 83 -22.87 4.89 -19.82
N PRO A 84 -23.07 4.32 -21.03
CA PRO A 84 -23.24 2.86 -21.16
C PRO A 84 -21.98 2.10 -20.75
N ALA A 85 -22.16 1.01 -20.02
CA ALA A 85 -21.07 0.13 -19.62
C ALA A 85 -20.64 -0.80 -20.77
N HIS A 86 -19.33 -1.00 -20.92
CA HIS A 86 -18.82 -2.03 -21.81
C HIS A 86 -19.04 -3.42 -21.19
N SER A 87 -19.80 -4.29 -21.86
CA SER A 87 -20.30 -5.55 -21.28
C SER A 87 -19.22 -6.47 -20.73
N THR A 88 -18.10 -6.64 -21.43
CA THR A 88 -17.00 -7.52 -20.96
C THR A 88 -16.25 -6.91 -19.77
N LEU A 89 -16.04 -5.60 -19.79
CA LEU A 89 -15.32 -4.88 -18.74
C LEU A 89 -16.18 -4.78 -17.48
N ALA A 90 -17.49 -4.57 -17.63
CA ALA A 90 -18.48 -4.62 -16.56
C ALA A 90 -18.45 -5.99 -15.85
N LYS A 91 -18.50 -7.09 -16.62
CA LYS A 91 -18.40 -8.45 -16.07
C LYS A 91 -17.07 -8.66 -15.34
N LEU A 92 -15.95 -8.22 -15.91
CA LEU A 92 -14.62 -8.31 -15.30
C LEU A 92 -14.54 -7.53 -13.98
N LYS A 93 -15.03 -6.28 -13.97
CA LYS A 93 -15.09 -5.44 -12.77
C LYS A 93 -15.95 -6.09 -11.68
N ASN A 94 -17.14 -6.55 -12.06
CA ASN A 94 -18.10 -7.13 -11.13
C ASN A 94 -17.62 -8.44 -10.49
N HIS A 95 -17.00 -9.33 -11.28
CA HIS A 95 -16.69 -10.69 -10.85
C HIS A 95 -15.24 -10.93 -10.44
N VAL A 96 -14.29 -10.07 -10.86
CA VAL A 96 -12.85 -10.27 -10.63
C VAL A 96 -12.22 -9.09 -9.89
N ILE A 97 -12.29 -7.87 -10.44
CA ILE A 97 -11.53 -6.72 -9.93
C ILE A 97 -12.09 -6.24 -8.59
N TYR A 98 -13.39 -5.91 -8.54
CA TYR A 98 -14.06 -5.42 -7.33
C TYR A 98 -14.65 -6.55 -6.49
N ALA A 99 -14.62 -7.78 -6.99
CA ALA A 99 -15.21 -8.90 -6.25
C ALA A 99 -14.36 -9.23 -5.00
N PRO A 100 -14.97 -9.23 -3.80
CA PRO A 100 -14.33 -9.80 -2.62
C PRO A 100 -14.14 -11.31 -2.80
N LEU A 101 -13.15 -11.88 -2.12
CA LEU A 101 -12.91 -13.33 -2.18
C LEU A 101 -14.14 -14.13 -1.73
N PHE A 102 -14.72 -13.75 -0.59
CA PHE A 102 -15.90 -14.39 -0.02
C PHE A 102 -17.03 -13.39 0.27
N ARG A 103 -18.22 -13.69 -0.24
CA ARG A 103 -19.47 -12.93 -0.04
C ARG A 103 -19.32 -11.43 -0.32
N ASN A 104 -19.31 -10.61 0.73
CA ASN A 104 -19.30 -9.14 0.65
C ASN A 104 -18.10 -8.51 1.39
N ARG A 105 -17.24 -9.31 2.04
CA ARG A 105 -16.22 -8.79 2.97
C ARG A 105 -14.88 -8.64 2.26
N HIS A 106 -14.33 -7.43 2.28
CA HIS A 106 -12.96 -7.15 1.82
C HIS A 106 -12.23 -6.30 2.87
N ASN A 107 -12.78 -5.14 3.20
CA ASN A 107 -12.14 -4.17 4.11
C ASN A 107 -12.58 -4.31 5.57
N ARG A 108 -13.63 -5.07 5.85
CA ARG A 108 -13.89 -5.51 7.22
C ARG A 108 -12.86 -6.57 7.61
N GLU A 109 -12.04 -6.24 8.60
CA GLU A 109 -11.02 -7.12 9.16
C GLU A 109 -11.60 -8.50 9.53
N PHE A 110 -10.87 -9.55 9.14
CA PHE A 110 -11.19 -10.93 9.47
C PHE A 110 -10.72 -11.22 10.89
N GLN A 111 -11.65 -11.42 11.81
CA GLN A 111 -11.36 -11.76 13.20
C GLN A 111 -11.50 -13.28 13.37
N LEU A 112 -10.41 -13.97 13.70
CA LEU A 112 -10.42 -15.40 14.06
C LEU A 112 -11.01 -15.60 15.47
N SER A 113 -10.84 -14.60 16.35
CA SER A 113 -11.47 -14.50 17.66
C SER A 113 -11.69 -13.03 18.03
N ARG A 114 -12.41 -12.73 19.13
CA ARG A 114 -12.59 -11.35 19.63
C ARG A 114 -11.25 -10.63 19.90
N ALA A 115 -10.17 -11.38 20.14
CA ALA A 115 -8.84 -10.85 20.44
C ALA A 115 -7.86 -10.95 19.25
N VAL A 116 -8.11 -11.80 18.25
CA VAL A 116 -7.18 -12.08 17.15
C VAL A 116 -7.75 -11.57 15.83
N ASN A 117 -7.16 -10.48 15.37
CA ASN A 117 -7.44 -9.86 14.09
C ASN A 117 -6.41 -10.33 13.04
N MET A 118 -6.88 -10.85 11.91
CA MET A 118 -6.08 -11.41 10.82
C MET A 118 -6.07 -10.53 9.56
N GLY A 119 -6.32 -9.22 9.72
CA GLY A 119 -6.24 -8.23 8.64
C GLY A 119 -7.39 -8.31 7.63
N THR A 120 -7.26 -7.61 6.51
CA THR A 120 -8.27 -7.55 5.42
C THR A 120 -8.16 -8.72 4.46
N LEU A 121 -9.29 -9.10 3.85
CA LEU A 121 -9.33 -10.19 2.87
C LEU A 121 -8.96 -9.65 1.48
N PRO A 122 -8.09 -10.33 0.71
CA PRO A 122 -7.79 -9.92 -0.66
C PRO A 122 -9.04 -9.95 -1.56
N SER A 123 -9.03 -9.17 -2.64
CA SER A 123 -10.02 -9.28 -3.70
C SER A 123 -9.73 -10.55 -4.51
N ARG A 124 -10.68 -11.01 -5.32
CA ARG A 124 -10.43 -12.18 -6.18
C ARG A 124 -9.25 -11.94 -7.12
N PHE A 125 -9.12 -10.73 -7.66
CA PHE A 125 -7.97 -10.33 -8.46
C PHE A 125 -6.65 -10.47 -7.67
N HIS A 126 -6.58 -9.93 -6.45
CA HIS A 126 -5.39 -10.10 -5.61
C HIS A 126 -5.12 -11.58 -5.30
N THR A 127 -6.15 -12.38 -5.01
CA THR A 127 -6.00 -13.82 -4.76
C THR A 127 -5.48 -14.57 -5.98
N LEU A 128 -5.95 -14.26 -7.20
CA LEU A 128 -5.45 -14.88 -8.42
C LEU A 128 -3.96 -14.60 -8.62
N ILE A 129 -3.51 -13.37 -8.38
CA ILE A 129 -2.09 -13.01 -8.43
C ILE A 129 -1.29 -13.81 -7.40
N LEU A 130 -1.77 -13.85 -6.15
CA LEU A 130 -1.08 -14.56 -5.06
C LEU A 130 -0.99 -16.06 -5.32
N VAL A 131 -2.08 -16.69 -5.79
CA VAL A 131 -2.09 -18.11 -6.17
C VAL A 131 -1.12 -18.36 -7.33
N GLY A 132 -1.06 -17.46 -8.31
CA GLY A 132 -0.08 -17.54 -9.40
C GLY A 132 1.36 -17.52 -8.89
N ILE A 133 1.71 -16.58 -7.99
CA ILE A 133 3.04 -16.47 -7.39
C ILE A 133 3.39 -17.72 -6.56
N ILE A 134 2.45 -18.21 -5.74
CA ILE A 134 2.65 -19.42 -4.92
C ILE A 134 2.86 -20.64 -5.83
N THR A 135 2.00 -20.82 -6.82
CA THR A 135 2.08 -21.94 -7.76
C THR A 135 3.39 -21.92 -8.53
N MET A 136 3.82 -20.75 -9.01
CA MET A 136 5.10 -20.58 -9.69
C MET A 136 6.26 -21.04 -8.80
N ASN A 137 6.34 -20.58 -7.54
CA ASN A 137 7.43 -20.94 -6.64
C ASN A 137 7.44 -22.43 -6.28
N ILE A 138 6.26 -23.01 -6.02
CA ILE A 138 6.15 -24.47 -5.78
C ILE A 138 6.64 -25.24 -7.00
N VAL A 139 6.16 -24.90 -8.20
CA VAL A 139 6.57 -25.55 -9.45
C VAL A 139 8.07 -25.44 -9.65
N LEU A 140 8.67 -24.26 -9.48
CA LEU A 140 10.12 -24.06 -9.66
C LEU A 140 10.97 -24.84 -8.64
N CYS A 141 10.44 -25.12 -7.45
CA CYS A 141 11.14 -25.92 -6.44
C CYS A 141 11.08 -27.44 -6.71
N VAL A 142 10.02 -27.93 -7.36
CA VAL A 142 9.77 -29.38 -7.53
C VAL A 142 9.93 -29.88 -8.96
N VAL A 143 9.88 -29.01 -9.95
CA VAL A 143 10.05 -29.38 -11.35
C VAL A 143 11.48 -29.84 -11.60
N THR A 144 11.67 -30.79 -12.51
CA THR A 144 12.99 -31.34 -12.90
C THR A 144 13.76 -32.05 -11.77
N VAL A 145 13.11 -32.34 -10.64
CA VAL A 145 13.70 -33.17 -9.57
C VAL A 145 13.69 -34.64 -10.00
N PRO A 146 14.83 -35.36 -9.91
CA PRO A 146 14.92 -36.75 -10.34
C PRO A 146 14.38 -37.70 -9.26
N TYR A 147 13.05 -37.75 -9.07
CA TYR A 147 12.40 -38.54 -8.02
C TYR A 147 12.64 -40.05 -8.05
N LYS A 148 13.21 -40.58 -9.12
CA LYS A 148 13.57 -42.01 -9.25
C LYS A 148 14.99 -42.32 -8.78
N SER A 149 15.80 -41.30 -8.49
CA SER A 149 17.16 -41.44 -8.00
C SER A 149 17.20 -41.62 -6.48
N ASP A 150 18.39 -41.86 -5.93
CA ASP A 150 18.61 -42.05 -4.49
C ASP A 150 18.12 -40.86 -3.66
N GLU A 151 17.70 -41.14 -2.41
CA GLU A 151 17.14 -40.16 -1.48
C GLU A 151 18.09 -38.96 -1.27
N ASP A 152 19.40 -39.20 -1.14
CA ASP A 152 20.40 -38.14 -1.02
C ASP A 152 20.47 -37.22 -2.24
N THR A 153 20.31 -37.78 -3.44
CA THR A 153 20.32 -36.99 -4.69
C THR A 153 19.06 -36.13 -4.76
N VAL A 154 17.90 -36.71 -4.45
CA VAL A 154 16.62 -35.99 -4.44
C VAL A 154 16.64 -34.87 -3.39
N ALA A 155 17.06 -35.19 -2.16
CA ALA A 155 17.17 -34.24 -1.06
C ALA A 155 18.18 -33.12 -1.37
N GLY A 156 19.32 -33.45 -1.97
CA GLY A 156 20.33 -32.47 -2.41
C GLY A 156 19.80 -31.49 -3.46
N VAL A 157 19.07 -31.97 -4.47
CA VAL A 157 18.45 -31.11 -5.49
C VAL A 157 17.36 -30.22 -4.87
N ILE A 158 16.47 -30.79 -4.07
CA ILE A 158 15.39 -30.03 -3.40
C ILE A 158 16.00 -28.96 -2.49
N ARG A 159 17.01 -29.31 -1.68
CA ARG A 159 17.75 -28.38 -0.82
C ARG A 159 18.28 -27.19 -1.64
N ASN A 160 19.04 -27.45 -2.70
CA ASN A 160 19.64 -26.37 -3.48
C ASN A 160 18.58 -25.52 -4.20
N ARG A 161 17.48 -26.12 -4.68
CA ARG A 161 16.35 -25.42 -5.31
C ARG A 161 15.67 -24.46 -4.33
N THR A 162 15.25 -24.96 -3.17
CA THR A 162 14.53 -24.15 -2.18
C THR A 162 15.42 -23.05 -1.60
N GLY A 163 16.72 -23.30 -1.38
CA GLY A 163 17.67 -22.29 -0.92
C GLY A 163 17.92 -21.16 -1.95
N THR A 164 18.08 -21.53 -3.22
CA THR A 164 18.26 -20.56 -4.31
C THR A 164 17.00 -19.72 -4.52
N MET A 165 15.82 -20.36 -4.57
CA MET A 165 14.54 -19.68 -4.72
C MET A 165 14.25 -18.73 -3.55
N ALA A 166 14.51 -19.17 -2.31
CA ALA A 166 14.37 -18.32 -1.13
C ALA A 166 15.22 -17.04 -1.26
N THR A 167 16.47 -17.19 -1.70
CA THR A 167 17.42 -16.08 -1.86
C THR A 167 16.98 -15.11 -2.97
N VAL A 168 16.54 -15.63 -4.11
CA VAL A 168 16.08 -14.83 -5.26
C VAL A 168 14.81 -14.06 -4.92
N ASN A 169 13.88 -14.70 -4.20
CA ASN A 169 12.65 -14.07 -3.73
C ASN A 169 12.87 -12.94 -2.72
N LEU A 170 14.05 -12.82 -2.09
CA LEU A 170 14.38 -11.67 -1.24
C LEU A 170 14.40 -10.35 -2.02
N ILE A 171 14.73 -10.37 -3.31
CA ILE A 171 14.74 -9.19 -4.18
C ILE A 171 13.34 -8.53 -4.23
N PRO A 172 12.28 -9.21 -4.71
CA PRO A 172 10.95 -8.63 -4.71
C PRO A 172 10.38 -8.40 -3.30
N VAL A 173 10.75 -9.22 -2.29
CA VAL A 173 10.35 -8.98 -0.89
C VAL A 173 10.79 -7.59 -0.43
N VAL A 174 12.07 -7.26 -0.58
CA VAL A 174 12.61 -5.96 -0.16
C VAL A 174 12.03 -4.83 -1.01
N LEU A 175 11.99 -5.00 -2.33
CA LEU A 175 11.53 -3.97 -3.27
C LEU A 175 10.08 -3.55 -2.98
N LEU A 176 9.19 -4.51 -2.72
CA LEU A 176 7.77 -4.26 -2.46
C LEU A 176 7.50 -3.73 -1.04
N ALA A 177 8.47 -3.82 -0.12
CA ALA A 177 8.38 -3.19 1.21
C ALA A 177 8.69 -1.69 1.18
N GLY A 178 9.47 -1.24 0.19
CA GLY A 178 9.95 0.13 0.06
C GLY A 178 8.83 1.14 -0.16
N LYS A 179 8.86 2.25 0.59
CA LYS A 179 7.88 3.34 0.45
C LYS A 179 8.26 4.28 -0.68
N ASN A 180 9.56 4.50 -0.88
CA ASN A 180 10.11 5.33 -1.95
C ASN A 180 10.36 4.47 -3.18
N ASN A 181 9.35 3.71 -3.59
CA ASN A 181 9.47 2.79 -4.70
C ASN A 181 8.94 3.45 -5.99
N PRO A 182 9.78 3.68 -7.02
CA PRO A 182 9.35 4.29 -8.29
C PRO A 182 8.33 3.43 -9.05
N LEU A 183 8.20 2.13 -8.72
CA LEU A 183 7.17 1.27 -9.29
C LEU A 183 5.75 1.65 -8.86
N ILE A 184 5.57 2.31 -7.71
CA ILE A 184 4.24 2.75 -7.24
C ILE A 184 3.64 3.77 -8.22
N PRO A 185 4.27 4.91 -8.52
CA PRO A 185 3.74 5.86 -9.50
C PRO A 185 3.77 5.30 -10.93
N LEU A 186 4.75 4.46 -11.27
CA LEU A 186 4.83 3.85 -12.60
C LEU A 186 3.67 2.89 -12.87
N LEU A 187 3.39 1.97 -11.96
CA LEU A 187 2.34 0.94 -12.10
C LEU A 187 0.96 1.44 -11.66
N GLN A 188 0.87 2.56 -10.93
CA GLN A 188 -0.39 3.05 -10.33
C GLN A 188 -1.09 1.97 -9.50
N VAL A 189 -0.27 1.31 -8.67
CA VAL A 189 -0.68 0.31 -7.69
C VAL A 189 -0.33 0.85 -6.31
N PRO A 190 -1.29 0.96 -5.38
CA PRO A 190 -1.04 1.57 -4.08
C PRO A 190 -0.07 0.74 -3.23
N TYR A 191 0.64 1.41 -2.33
CA TYR A 191 1.60 0.79 -1.42
C TYR A 191 0.98 -0.38 -0.63
N ASP A 192 -0.29 -0.30 -0.26
CA ASP A 192 -0.97 -1.37 0.48
C ASP A 192 -1.04 -2.68 -0.31
N THR A 193 -1.16 -2.60 -1.64
CA THR A 193 -1.13 -3.79 -2.51
C THR A 193 0.30 -4.36 -2.61
N PHE A 194 1.32 -3.50 -2.69
CA PHE A 194 2.71 -3.96 -2.65
C PHE A 194 3.03 -4.63 -1.32
N ASN A 195 2.61 -4.02 -0.22
CA ASN A 195 2.80 -4.56 1.12
C ASN A 195 2.01 -5.88 1.32
N LEU A 196 0.83 -6.04 0.68
CA LEU A 196 0.13 -7.33 0.63
C LEU A 196 1.01 -8.41 -0.02
N ILE A 197 1.59 -8.13 -1.18
CA ILE A 197 2.44 -9.08 -1.90
C ILE A 197 3.75 -9.33 -1.13
N HIS A 198 4.38 -8.30 -0.55
CA HIS A 198 5.55 -8.43 0.33
C HIS A 198 5.30 -9.45 1.45
N ARG A 199 4.17 -9.36 2.16
CA ARG A 199 3.84 -10.30 3.24
C ARG A 199 3.69 -11.74 2.76
N TRP A 200 3.14 -11.96 1.57
CA TRP A 200 2.98 -13.31 1.01
C TRP A 200 4.28 -13.87 0.47
N LEU A 201 5.08 -13.08 -0.25
CA LEU A 201 6.42 -13.48 -0.68
C LEU A 201 7.34 -13.78 0.51
N ALA A 202 7.29 -12.97 1.57
CA ALA A 202 8.07 -13.22 2.78
C ALA A 202 7.71 -14.57 3.43
N ARG A 203 6.42 -14.96 3.42
CA ARG A 203 6.01 -16.29 3.89
C ARG A 203 6.54 -17.41 2.99
N ILE A 204 6.51 -17.22 1.67
CA ILE A 204 7.08 -18.16 0.71
C ILE A 204 8.57 -18.36 0.99
N VAL A 205 9.34 -17.28 1.14
CA VAL A 205 10.77 -17.34 1.48
C VAL A 205 11.02 -18.12 2.76
N VAL A 206 10.24 -17.91 3.82
CA VAL A 206 10.41 -18.67 5.07
C VAL A 206 10.05 -20.14 4.87
N CYS A 207 8.98 -20.45 4.14
CA CYS A 207 8.63 -21.85 3.83
C CYS A 207 9.72 -22.54 2.99
N GLU A 208 10.29 -21.84 2.01
CA GLU A 208 11.42 -22.32 1.19
C GLU A 208 12.67 -22.53 2.06
N ALA A 209 12.99 -21.60 2.96
CA ALA A 209 14.10 -21.74 3.90
C ALA A 209 13.92 -22.93 4.85
N VAL A 210 12.70 -23.15 5.36
CA VAL A 210 12.37 -24.30 6.20
C VAL A 210 12.50 -25.60 5.41
N ALA A 211 12.00 -25.65 4.17
CA ALA A 211 12.17 -26.81 3.29
C ALA A 211 13.65 -27.08 2.97
N HIS A 212 14.46 -26.05 2.77
CA HIS A 212 15.91 -26.16 2.60
C HIS A 212 16.59 -26.80 3.81
N ILE A 213 16.23 -26.37 5.03
CA ILE A 213 16.78 -26.91 6.28
C ILE A 213 16.40 -28.39 6.43
N PHE A 214 15.13 -28.76 6.20
CA PHE A 214 14.71 -30.15 6.32
C PHE A 214 15.31 -31.07 5.25
N ALA A 215 15.41 -30.59 4.00
CA ALA A 215 16.05 -31.34 2.92
C ALA A 215 17.55 -31.59 3.18
N TRP A 216 18.19 -30.76 4.01
CA TRP A 216 19.54 -31.00 4.51
C TRP A 216 19.56 -31.90 5.76
N ALA A 217 18.66 -31.67 6.72
CA ALA A 217 18.70 -32.32 8.03
C ALA A 217 18.25 -33.78 8.01
N ILE A 218 17.26 -34.15 7.18
CA ILE A 218 16.67 -35.50 7.17
C ILE A 218 17.70 -36.57 6.74
N PRO A 219 18.40 -36.45 5.58
CA PRO A 219 19.39 -37.45 5.18
C PRO A 219 20.56 -37.55 6.16
N LYS A 220 20.99 -36.41 6.71
CA LYS A 220 22.05 -36.36 7.72
C LYS A 220 21.67 -37.00 9.04
N ALA A 221 20.39 -36.99 9.40
CA ALA A 221 19.89 -37.68 10.58
C ALA A 221 19.78 -39.19 10.37
N GLN A 222 19.48 -39.64 9.14
CA GLN A 222 19.35 -41.06 8.77
C GLN A 222 20.71 -41.78 8.66
N GLU A 223 21.79 -41.09 8.28
CA GLU A 223 23.17 -41.65 8.19
C GLU A 223 23.83 -42.03 9.55
N GLU A 224 23.09 -42.11 10.67
CA GLU A 224 23.60 -42.43 12.02
C GLU A 224 24.75 -41.54 12.55
N GLN A 225 24.76 -40.23 12.25
CA GLN A 225 25.70 -39.27 12.86
C GLN A 225 25.08 -38.01 13.48
N PHE A 226 23.80 -38.05 13.87
CA PHE A 226 23.21 -36.98 14.67
C PHE A 226 22.94 -37.41 16.13
N PRO A 227 23.97 -37.59 16.98
CA PRO A 227 23.74 -37.60 18.40
C PRO A 227 23.41 -36.16 18.80
N LEU A 228 22.14 -35.90 19.12
CA LEU A 228 21.68 -34.72 19.85
C LEU A 228 22.54 -34.44 21.11
N GLU A 229 23.23 -35.46 21.64
CA GLU A 229 24.20 -35.33 22.72
C GLU A 229 25.50 -34.57 22.37
N ARG A 230 25.93 -34.51 21.10
CA ARG A 230 27.13 -33.76 20.69
C ARG A 230 26.89 -32.27 20.47
N LEU A 231 25.63 -31.85 20.30
CA LEU A 231 25.29 -30.43 20.15
C LEU A 231 25.54 -29.63 21.44
N GLY A 232 25.54 -30.31 22.59
CA GLY A 232 25.73 -29.67 23.91
C GLY A 232 27.11 -29.85 24.55
N ARG A 233 27.98 -30.74 24.04
CA ARG A 233 29.15 -31.19 24.82
C ARG A 233 30.55 -30.90 24.27
N GLU A 234 30.69 -30.15 23.18
CA GLU A 234 32.03 -29.73 22.73
C GLU A 234 31.98 -28.36 22.02
N TYR A 235 32.32 -27.30 22.76
CA TYR A 235 32.66 -25.98 22.21
C TYR A 235 34.02 -25.97 21.46
N SER A 236 34.59 -27.15 21.16
CA SER A 236 35.95 -27.34 20.64
C SER A 236 35.98 -28.02 19.27
N PHE A 237 34.92 -27.92 18.46
CA PHE A 237 35.00 -28.31 17.05
C PHE A 237 35.71 -27.20 16.24
N PRO A 238 36.68 -27.54 15.36
CA PRO A 238 37.35 -26.53 14.54
C PRO A 238 36.32 -25.82 13.65
N TYR A 239 36.06 -24.56 13.97
CA TYR A 239 35.08 -23.64 13.39
C TYR A 239 35.09 -23.62 11.84
N ASN A 240 36.20 -24.04 11.21
CA ASN A 240 36.43 -23.93 9.78
C ASN A 240 35.79 -25.04 8.91
N LYS A 241 35.40 -26.21 9.46
CA LYS A 241 34.77 -27.29 8.65
C LYS A 241 33.24 -27.39 8.77
N CYS A 242 32.64 -26.84 9.82
CA CYS A 242 31.19 -26.88 10.07
C CYS A 242 30.49 -25.51 9.99
N ARG A 243 31.20 -24.47 9.51
CA ARG A 243 30.70 -23.09 9.38
C ARG A 243 29.34 -23.02 8.68
N CYS A 244 29.19 -23.70 7.55
CA CYS A 244 27.95 -23.73 6.77
C CYS A 244 26.72 -24.24 7.57
N ILE A 245 26.91 -25.20 8.50
CA ILE A 245 25.82 -25.80 9.28
C ILE A 245 25.34 -24.87 10.39
N VAL A 246 26.29 -24.29 11.13
CA VAL A 246 25.99 -23.34 12.21
C VAL A 246 25.32 -22.09 11.63
N ASP A 247 25.84 -21.58 10.51
CA ASP A 247 25.30 -20.40 9.83
C ASP A 247 23.91 -20.68 9.23
N LEU A 248 23.69 -21.89 8.69
CA LEU A 248 22.39 -22.33 8.18
C LEU A 248 21.34 -22.36 9.30
N PHE A 249 21.67 -22.97 10.44
CA PHE A 249 20.75 -23.05 11.59
C PHE A 249 20.44 -21.66 12.16
N GLN A 250 21.46 -20.79 12.26
CA GLN A 250 21.28 -19.41 12.73
C GLN A 250 20.42 -18.57 11.79
N SER A 251 20.67 -18.65 10.47
CA SER A 251 19.85 -17.96 9.46
C SER A 251 18.41 -18.48 9.46
N GLY A 252 18.22 -19.80 9.53
CA GLY A 252 16.91 -20.45 9.62
C GLY A 252 16.11 -20.02 10.85
N CYS A 253 16.75 -19.96 12.01
CA CYS A 253 16.15 -19.45 13.25
C CYS A 253 15.74 -17.99 13.11
N ALA A 254 16.56 -17.14 12.48
CA ALA A 254 16.25 -15.73 12.27
C ALA A 254 15.05 -15.52 11.33
N PHE A 255 14.97 -16.27 10.22
CA PHE A 255 13.81 -16.26 9.32
C PHE A 255 12.54 -16.81 9.98
N THR A 256 12.67 -17.85 10.82
CA THR A 256 11.53 -18.39 11.57
C THR A 256 11.04 -17.39 12.63
N ALA A 257 11.95 -16.70 13.32
CA ALA A 257 11.60 -15.61 14.23
C ALA A 257 10.90 -14.47 13.48
N LEU A 258 11.33 -14.14 12.25
CA LEU A 258 10.64 -13.18 11.38
C LEU A 258 9.17 -13.58 11.15
N LEU A 259 8.89 -14.86 10.89
CA LEU A 259 7.53 -15.35 10.68
C LEU A 259 6.68 -15.32 11.97
N VAL A 260 7.24 -15.76 13.09
CA VAL A 260 6.51 -15.91 14.36
C VAL A 260 6.15 -14.57 15.01
N HIS A 261 6.99 -13.53 14.87
CA HIS A 261 6.68 -12.20 15.41
C HIS A 261 5.81 -11.33 14.47
N SER A 262 5.72 -11.67 13.19
CA SER A 262 4.95 -10.91 12.17
C SER A 262 3.44 -11.20 12.01
N PRO A 263 2.74 -12.04 12.81
CA PRO A 263 1.29 -12.14 12.74
C PRO A 263 0.61 -10.80 13.00
N SER A 264 -0.56 -10.62 12.37
CA SER A 264 -1.30 -9.36 12.42
C SER A 264 -1.71 -8.96 13.84
N ALA A 265 -1.96 -9.92 14.74
CA ALA A 265 -2.30 -9.64 16.14
C ALA A 265 -1.15 -8.95 16.90
N VAL A 266 0.08 -9.44 16.73
CA VAL A 266 1.27 -8.86 17.38
C VAL A 266 1.53 -7.45 16.84
N ARG A 267 1.45 -7.28 15.52
CA ARG A 267 1.66 -5.99 14.86
C ARG A 267 0.64 -4.93 15.30
N HIS A 268 -0.63 -5.28 15.48
CA HIS A 268 -1.65 -4.31 15.90
C HIS A 268 -1.55 -3.98 17.40
N ALA A 269 -1.11 -4.93 18.24
CA ALA A 269 -0.94 -4.69 19.67
C ALA A 269 0.31 -3.85 19.99
N PHE A 270 1.43 -4.11 19.30
CA PHE A 270 2.72 -3.48 19.58
C PHE A 270 3.42 -3.01 18.30
N TYR A 271 2.73 -2.19 17.49
CA TYR A 271 3.24 -1.75 16.18
C TYR A 271 4.65 -1.14 16.24
N GLU A 272 4.92 -0.33 17.27
CA GLU A 272 6.19 0.36 17.47
C GLU A 272 7.33 -0.65 17.64
N THR A 273 7.20 -1.55 18.62
CA THR A 273 8.17 -2.60 18.93
C THR A 273 8.33 -3.59 17.78
N PHE A 274 7.20 -4.00 17.18
CA PHE A 274 7.17 -4.89 16.02
C PHE A 274 8.07 -4.36 14.89
N ARG A 275 7.92 -3.08 14.53
CA ARG A 275 8.67 -2.50 13.42
C ARG A 275 10.18 -2.51 13.66
N HIS A 276 10.64 -2.21 14.87
CA HIS A 276 12.07 -2.19 15.19
C HIS A 276 12.66 -3.60 15.21
N LEU A 277 11.98 -4.55 15.87
CA LEU A 277 12.41 -5.94 15.90
C LEU A 277 12.43 -6.57 14.51
N HIS A 278 11.43 -6.30 13.68
CA HIS A 278 11.38 -6.79 12.31
C HIS A 278 12.60 -6.35 11.49
N ILE A 279 12.98 -5.07 11.59
CA ILE A 279 14.17 -4.55 10.90
C ILE A 279 15.45 -5.19 11.45
N ALA A 280 15.57 -5.32 12.78
CA ALA A 280 16.73 -5.95 13.40
C ALA A 280 16.89 -7.41 12.95
N PHE A 281 15.81 -8.21 12.98
CA PHE A 281 15.83 -9.58 12.50
C PHE A 281 16.11 -9.69 10.99
N ALA A 282 15.62 -8.74 10.18
CA ALA A 282 15.95 -8.71 8.75
C ALA A 282 17.45 -8.48 8.51
N VAL A 283 18.08 -7.55 9.23
CA VAL A 283 19.54 -7.32 9.16
C VAL A 283 20.32 -8.56 9.56
N ILE A 284 19.95 -9.15 10.70
CA ILE A 284 20.60 -10.36 11.23
C ILE A 284 20.47 -11.52 10.23
N SER A 285 19.27 -11.73 9.66
CA SER A 285 19.02 -12.79 8.68
C SER A 285 19.87 -12.59 7.42
N MET A 286 19.97 -11.36 6.90
CA MET A 286 20.80 -11.04 5.74
C MET A 286 22.30 -11.23 6.03
N ALA A 287 22.77 -10.87 7.22
CA ALA A 287 24.17 -11.02 7.62
C ALA A 287 24.57 -12.50 7.71
N PHE A 288 23.78 -13.33 8.40
CA PHE A 288 24.04 -14.77 8.46
C PHE A 288 23.91 -15.44 7.09
N LEU A 289 22.92 -15.02 6.29
CA LEU A 289 22.76 -15.54 4.94
C LEU A 289 23.96 -15.16 4.04
N TRP A 290 24.55 -13.98 4.21
CA TRP A 290 25.75 -13.57 3.48
C TRP A 290 26.93 -14.50 3.74
N ILE A 291 27.16 -14.86 5.00
CA ILE A 291 28.23 -15.77 5.41
C ILE A 291 27.95 -17.20 4.92
N HIS A 292 26.69 -17.64 5.00
CA HIS A 292 26.24 -18.95 4.52
C HIS A 292 26.41 -19.09 3.01
N LEU A 293 26.15 -18.03 2.24
CA LEU A 293 26.23 -18.01 0.78
C LEU A 293 27.65 -17.77 0.22
N ASP A 294 28.67 -17.70 1.06
CA ASP A 294 30.04 -17.38 0.66
C ASP A 294 30.57 -18.36 -0.40
N GLY A 295 30.94 -17.83 -1.57
CA GLY A 295 31.42 -18.62 -2.71
C GLY A 295 30.32 -19.19 -3.62
N MET A 296 29.03 -18.98 -3.32
CA MET A 296 27.92 -19.44 -4.17
C MET A 296 27.39 -18.34 -5.11
N VAL A 297 26.85 -18.74 -6.26
CA VAL A 297 26.20 -17.81 -7.21
C VAL A 297 25.05 -17.04 -6.56
N SER A 298 24.31 -17.69 -5.65
CA SER A 298 23.18 -17.10 -4.92
C SER A 298 23.55 -15.86 -4.09
N GLN A 299 24.81 -15.70 -3.71
CA GLN A 299 25.31 -14.50 -3.02
C GLN A 299 25.08 -13.22 -3.85
N LYS A 300 25.12 -13.31 -5.19
CA LYS A 300 24.86 -12.18 -6.09
C LYS A 300 23.40 -11.71 -6.01
N TYR A 301 22.44 -12.63 -5.86
CA TYR A 301 21.03 -12.30 -5.69
C TYR A 301 20.79 -11.60 -4.35
N LEU A 302 21.43 -12.10 -3.27
CA LEU A 302 21.39 -11.44 -1.96
C LEU A 302 21.98 -10.02 -2.03
N LEU A 303 23.12 -9.84 -2.70
CA LEU A 303 23.72 -8.52 -2.91
C LEU A 303 22.73 -7.56 -3.60
N GLY A 304 22.02 -8.04 -4.64
CA GLY A 304 20.97 -7.27 -5.30
C GLY A 304 19.86 -6.82 -4.34
N ALA A 305 19.39 -7.71 -3.46
CA ALA A 305 18.39 -7.39 -2.45
C ALA A 305 18.91 -6.36 -1.42
N ILE A 306 20.15 -6.50 -0.96
CA ILE A 306 20.80 -5.56 -0.02
C ILE A 306 20.93 -4.17 -0.65
N ILE A 307 21.39 -4.09 -1.91
CA ILE A 307 21.52 -2.81 -2.64
C ILE A 307 20.16 -2.12 -2.75
N LEU A 308 19.12 -2.83 -3.18
CA LEU A 308 17.76 -2.26 -3.29
C LEU A 308 17.24 -1.76 -1.94
N TRP A 309 17.50 -2.51 -0.86
CA TRP A 309 17.10 -2.10 0.48
C TRP A 309 17.84 -0.83 0.93
N ALA A 310 19.16 -0.81 0.73
CA ALA A 310 20.01 0.32 1.07
C ALA A 310 19.61 1.59 0.31
N LEU A 311 19.28 1.47 -0.99
CA LEU A 311 18.80 2.56 -1.82
C LEU A 311 17.47 3.15 -1.30
N ASP A 312 16.48 2.32 -0.92
CA ASP A 312 15.23 2.81 -0.31
C ASP A 312 15.48 3.54 1.01
N ARG A 313 16.39 3.03 1.86
CA ARG A 313 16.76 3.66 3.14
C ARG A 313 17.48 4.98 2.92
N PHE A 314 18.44 5.02 2.00
CA PHE A 314 19.19 6.23 1.65
C PHE A 314 18.28 7.30 1.05
N ALA A 315 17.46 6.95 0.05
CA ALA A 315 16.49 7.86 -0.56
C ALA A 315 15.56 8.50 0.48
N ARG A 316 15.10 7.70 1.46
CA ARG A 316 14.27 8.21 2.56
C ARG A 316 14.98 9.27 3.40
N ILE A 317 16.23 9.02 3.80
CA ILE A 317 17.02 9.98 4.60
C ILE A 317 17.21 11.27 3.80
N VAL A 318 17.57 11.16 2.52
CA VAL A 318 17.73 12.31 1.62
C VAL A 318 16.43 13.12 1.52
N ILE A 319 15.28 12.47 1.31
CA ILE A 319 13.97 13.14 1.22
C ILE A 319 13.63 13.86 2.52
N VAL A 320 13.78 13.20 3.68
CA VAL A 320 13.47 13.80 4.98
C VAL A 320 14.37 15.01 5.24
N VAL A 321 15.68 14.88 5.01
CA VAL A 321 16.64 15.98 5.19
C VAL A 321 16.32 17.14 4.24
N TYR A 322 16.20 16.85 2.94
CA TYR A 322 15.94 17.87 1.92
C TYR A 322 14.65 18.63 2.17
N ARG A 323 13.54 17.94 2.49
CA ARG A 323 12.22 18.56 2.66
C ARG A 323 12.10 19.39 3.92
N ASN A 324 12.83 19.05 4.98
CA ASN A 324 12.61 19.62 6.31
C ASN A 324 13.72 20.53 6.81
N ILE A 325 14.89 20.49 6.16
CA ILE A 325 16.06 21.30 6.50
C ILE A 325 16.33 22.26 5.33
N GLY A 326 16.18 23.55 5.62
CA GLY A 326 16.43 24.65 4.68
C GLY A 326 16.77 25.93 5.45
N ARG A 327 16.29 27.08 4.96
CA ARG A 327 16.41 28.36 5.68
C ARG A 327 15.64 28.37 7.01
N SER A 328 14.54 27.63 7.05
CA SER A 328 13.76 27.32 8.25
C SER A 328 13.67 25.81 8.44
N SER A 329 13.30 25.39 9.65
CA SER A 329 12.96 24.00 9.96
C SER A 329 11.44 23.83 9.89
N THR A 330 10.97 22.66 9.48
CA THR A 330 9.52 22.38 9.46
C THR A 330 8.97 22.35 10.89
N THR A 331 7.88 23.06 11.12
CA THR A 331 7.17 23.11 12.41
C THR A 331 5.73 22.65 12.25
N ALA A 332 5.17 22.08 13.31
CA ALA A 332 3.79 21.63 13.39
C ALA A 332 3.07 22.40 14.48
N GLU A 333 1.98 23.06 14.11
CA GLU A 333 1.03 23.68 15.04
C GLU A 333 -0.15 22.72 15.21
N ILE A 334 -0.38 22.29 16.45
CA ILE A 334 -1.40 21.32 16.82
C ILE A 334 -2.48 22.03 17.61
N GLU A 335 -3.72 21.90 17.17
CA GLU A 335 -4.92 22.44 17.80
C GLU A 335 -5.86 21.28 18.14
N ALA A 336 -6.27 21.16 19.40
CA ALA A 336 -7.28 20.18 19.78
C ALA A 336 -8.68 20.63 19.35
N LEU A 337 -9.46 19.72 18.76
CA LEU A 337 -10.82 19.97 18.27
C LEU A 337 -11.83 19.08 19.01
N PRO A 338 -13.13 19.49 19.05
CA PRO A 338 -14.20 18.65 19.60
C PRO A 338 -14.28 17.28 18.94
N GLY A 339 -14.76 16.26 19.67
CA GLY A 339 -14.94 14.91 19.13
C GLY A 339 -13.65 14.09 19.00
N ASP A 340 -12.69 14.28 19.92
CA ASP A 340 -11.42 13.55 19.97
C ASP A 340 -10.61 13.65 18.67
N ALA A 341 -10.55 14.85 18.10
CA ALA A 341 -9.78 15.15 16.90
C ALA A 341 -8.77 16.27 17.16
N MET A 342 -7.77 16.38 16.30
CA MET A 342 -6.81 17.48 16.30
C MET A 342 -6.56 17.95 14.88
N ARG A 343 -6.35 19.25 14.71
CA ARG A 343 -5.85 19.85 13.47
C ARG A 343 -4.35 20.06 13.62
N ILE A 344 -3.58 19.57 12.66
CA ILE A 344 -2.13 19.76 12.62
C ILE A 344 -1.83 20.59 11.37
N THR A 345 -1.32 21.80 11.55
CA THR A 345 -0.88 22.67 10.47
C THR A 345 0.64 22.68 10.41
N LEU A 346 1.19 22.14 9.33
CA LEU A 346 2.62 22.07 9.07
C LEU A 346 3.06 23.33 8.32
N LYS A 347 4.01 24.06 8.91
CA LYS A 347 4.74 25.15 8.23
C LYS A 347 6.00 24.53 7.64
N LEU A 348 5.99 24.30 6.33
CA LEU A 348 7.04 23.56 5.65
C LEU A 348 8.29 24.42 5.43
N ALA A 349 9.47 23.81 5.53
CA ALA A 349 10.75 24.44 5.22
C ALA A 349 10.93 24.72 3.72
N ARG A 350 10.29 23.91 2.87
CA ARG A 350 10.31 24.04 1.41
C ARG A 350 8.88 23.92 0.85
N PRO A 351 8.56 24.63 -0.24
CA PRO A 351 7.26 24.53 -0.89
C PRO A 351 6.92 23.10 -1.32
N TRP A 352 5.63 22.79 -1.28
CA TRP A 352 5.09 21.49 -1.66
C TRP A 352 3.80 21.69 -2.45
N THR A 353 3.80 21.27 -3.72
CA THR A 353 2.59 21.23 -4.56
C THR A 353 1.74 20.02 -4.20
N PHE A 354 0.61 20.27 -3.56
CA PHE A 354 -0.31 19.24 -3.08
C PHE A 354 -1.31 18.82 -4.16
N GLU A 355 -1.58 17.52 -4.26
CA GLU A 355 -2.64 16.97 -5.12
C GLU A 355 -3.65 16.16 -4.29
N PRO A 356 -4.94 16.10 -4.72
CA PRO A 356 -5.96 15.32 -4.04
C PRO A 356 -5.58 13.86 -3.86
N GLY A 357 -5.89 13.33 -2.66
CA GLY A 357 -5.59 11.94 -2.31
C GLY A 357 -4.15 11.67 -1.88
N GLN A 358 -3.33 12.72 -1.72
CA GLN A 358 -2.00 12.57 -1.14
C GLN A 358 -2.03 12.47 0.39
N HIS A 359 -1.03 11.77 0.93
CA HIS A 359 -0.74 11.64 2.35
C HIS A 359 0.76 11.82 2.57
N LEU A 360 1.13 12.03 3.82
CA LEU A 360 2.52 12.17 4.24
C LEU A 360 2.77 11.35 5.50
N TYR A 361 4.05 11.07 5.78
CA TYR A 361 4.47 10.53 7.06
C TYR A 361 5.01 11.66 7.93
N LEU A 362 4.40 11.83 9.10
CA LEU A 362 4.76 12.84 10.07
C LEU A 362 5.65 12.24 11.16
N TYR A 363 6.68 12.99 11.53
CA TYR A 363 7.58 12.72 12.65
C TYR A 363 7.52 13.89 13.62
N ILE A 364 7.29 13.61 14.89
CA ILE A 364 7.35 14.62 15.96
C ILE A 364 8.24 14.04 17.07
N PRO A 365 9.56 14.30 17.03
CA PRO A 365 10.50 13.68 17.97
C PRO A 365 10.19 13.93 19.44
N ALA A 366 9.56 15.07 19.75
CA ALA A 366 9.14 15.42 21.10
C ALA A 366 8.05 14.48 21.68
N ILE A 367 7.30 13.78 20.83
CA ILE A 367 6.21 12.85 21.22
C ILE A 367 6.63 11.39 21.00
N GLY A 368 7.17 11.11 19.81
CA GLY A 368 7.67 9.78 19.44
C GLY A 368 8.91 9.97 18.59
N TRP A 369 10.06 9.51 19.10
CA TRP A 369 11.41 9.82 18.59
C TRP A 369 11.54 9.83 17.06
N TRP A 370 11.78 8.68 16.44
CA TRP A 370 11.99 8.55 14.99
C TRP A 370 10.81 7.83 14.31
N MET A 371 9.64 7.98 14.91
CA MET A 371 8.45 7.26 14.51
C MET A 371 7.67 8.03 13.45
N SER A 372 7.46 7.36 12.32
CA SER A 372 6.78 7.91 11.16
C SER A 372 5.31 7.49 11.14
N HIS A 373 4.38 8.44 11.22
CA HIS A 373 2.94 8.17 11.25
C HIS A 373 2.26 8.70 9.98
N PRO A 374 1.52 7.87 9.22
CA PRO A 374 0.86 8.30 8.00
C PRO A 374 -0.39 9.14 8.31
N PHE A 375 -0.52 10.29 7.65
CA PHE A 375 -1.71 11.14 7.71
C PHE A 375 -2.06 11.67 6.33
N SER A 376 -3.35 11.61 5.99
CA SER A 376 -3.88 12.21 4.76
C SER A 376 -3.82 13.73 4.85
N VAL A 377 -3.40 14.37 3.77
CA VAL A 377 -3.43 15.82 3.66
C VAL A 377 -4.85 16.23 3.29
N VAL A 378 -5.41 17.18 4.04
CA VAL A 378 -6.78 17.67 3.82
C VAL A 378 -6.81 19.03 3.14
N TRP A 379 -5.77 19.84 3.34
CA TRP A 379 -5.69 21.17 2.74
C TRP A 379 -4.24 21.64 2.60
N SER A 380 -4.02 22.51 1.62
CA SER A 380 -2.77 23.25 1.46
C SER A 380 -3.08 24.70 1.13
N ASP A 381 -2.37 25.62 1.78
CA ASP A 381 -2.36 27.04 1.46
C ASP A 381 -0.95 27.49 1.11
N SER A 382 -0.84 28.41 0.16
CA SER A 382 0.40 29.10 -0.16
C SER A 382 0.21 30.56 0.17
N GLU A 383 0.74 30.99 1.31
CA GLU A 383 0.76 32.42 1.65
C GLU A 383 2.06 33.02 1.12
N VAL A 384 1.96 34.14 0.41
CA VAL A 384 3.13 34.97 0.11
C VAL A 384 3.58 35.56 1.43
N ALA A 385 4.76 35.20 1.92
CA ALA A 385 5.28 35.79 3.13
C ALA A 385 5.46 37.29 2.90
N MET A 386 4.62 38.11 3.54
CA MET A 386 4.90 39.53 3.68
C MET A 386 6.23 39.63 4.42
N ALA A 387 7.27 40.07 3.73
CA ALA A 387 8.50 40.44 4.39
C ALA A 387 8.17 41.57 5.36
N ASP A 388 8.63 41.42 6.60
CA ASP A 388 8.44 42.37 7.70
C ASP A 388 9.33 43.62 7.48
N GLU A 389 9.32 44.17 6.27
CA GLU A 389 10.01 45.40 5.90
C GLU A 389 8.97 46.48 5.62
N LYS A 390 8.81 47.36 6.62
CA LYS A 390 8.22 48.70 6.57
C LYS A 390 7.60 49.11 5.22
N GLY A 391 6.28 48.98 5.13
CA GLY A 391 5.42 50.04 4.59
C GLY A 391 5.57 50.44 3.13
N LEU A 392 5.69 49.48 2.20
CA LEU A 392 5.42 49.75 0.79
C LEU A 392 4.29 48.84 0.28
N PRO A 393 3.24 49.40 -0.36
CA PRO A 393 2.21 48.59 -1.01
C PRO A 393 2.83 47.93 -2.25
N MET A 394 3.03 46.61 -2.22
CA MET A 394 3.41 45.87 -3.42
C MET A 394 2.20 45.70 -4.33
N ASN A 395 2.39 46.04 -5.62
CA ASN A 395 1.43 45.68 -6.66
C ASN A 395 1.38 44.15 -6.80
N HIS A 396 0.21 43.65 -7.24
CA HIS A 396 -0.17 42.24 -7.35
C HIS A 396 0.78 41.35 -8.21
N ASP A 397 1.81 41.91 -8.84
CA ASP A 397 2.71 41.21 -9.78
C ASP A 397 4.10 40.86 -9.22
N ASP A 398 4.47 41.27 -7.99
CA ASP A 398 5.76 40.89 -7.38
C ASP A 398 5.72 39.47 -6.78
N THR A 399 5.70 38.49 -7.68
CA THR A 399 5.45 37.06 -7.41
C THR A 399 6.66 36.28 -6.82
N PHE A 400 7.75 36.97 -6.44
CA PHE A 400 9.05 36.34 -6.11
C PHE A 400 9.41 36.30 -4.61
N GLY A 401 8.48 36.66 -3.72
CA GLY A 401 8.66 36.44 -2.28
C GLY A 401 8.70 34.95 -1.92
N PRO A 402 9.41 34.52 -0.86
CA PRO A 402 9.40 33.13 -0.42
C PRO A 402 7.98 32.75 0.03
N GLN A 403 7.27 31.99 -0.80
CA GLN A 403 5.95 31.45 -0.45
C GLN A 403 6.08 30.49 0.73
N LYS A 404 5.37 30.77 1.82
CA LYS A 404 5.23 29.84 2.94
C LYS A 404 4.05 28.94 2.63
N THR A 405 4.35 27.73 2.16
CA THR A 405 3.33 26.69 1.99
C THR A 405 3.01 26.07 3.35
N THR A 406 1.72 26.09 3.72
CA THR A 406 1.20 25.36 4.87
C THR A 406 0.41 24.15 4.41
N ILE A 407 0.57 23.03 5.13
CA ILE A 407 -0.18 21.81 4.91
C ILE A 407 -0.98 21.51 6.16
N SER A 408 -2.29 21.38 6.04
CA SER A 408 -3.15 20.98 7.15
C SER A 408 -3.49 19.49 7.09
N LEU A 409 -3.50 18.87 8.26
CA LEU A 409 -3.91 17.51 8.53
C LEU A 409 -5.04 17.55 9.56
N LEU A 410 -5.99 16.63 9.45
CA LEU A 410 -6.99 16.38 10.49
C LEU A 410 -6.81 14.95 10.98
N VAL A 411 -6.50 14.82 12.27
CA VAL A 411 -6.10 13.56 12.88
C VAL A 411 -7.08 13.20 13.99
N ARG A 412 -7.61 11.98 13.96
CA ARG A 412 -8.43 11.46 15.05
C ARG A 412 -7.53 10.85 16.11
N ARG A 413 -7.82 11.14 17.38
CA ARG A 413 -7.17 10.51 18.53
C ARG A 413 -7.40 8.99 18.52
N ARG A 414 -6.29 8.25 18.55
CA ARG A 414 -6.20 6.80 18.74
C ARG A 414 -5.17 6.50 19.84
N THR A 415 -5.08 5.24 20.26
CA THR A 415 -4.09 4.77 21.23
C THR A 415 -2.66 5.02 20.77
N GLY A 416 -1.72 5.21 21.70
CA GLY A 416 -0.30 5.39 21.39
C GLY A 416 0.07 6.84 21.06
N PHE A 417 0.77 7.05 19.93
CA PHE A 417 1.31 8.36 19.53
C PHE A 417 0.27 9.49 19.49
N THR A 418 -0.88 9.27 18.86
CA THR A 418 -1.92 10.30 18.74
C THR A 418 -2.59 10.64 20.06
N ASP A 419 -2.66 9.70 21.00
CA ASP A 419 -3.17 9.95 22.35
C ASP A 419 -2.22 10.88 23.11
N LYS A 420 -0.92 10.56 23.10
CA LYS A 420 0.13 11.40 23.70
C LYS A 420 0.14 12.80 23.11
N LEU A 421 -0.01 12.93 21.79
CA LEU A 421 -0.07 14.22 21.11
C LEU A 421 -1.33 15.02 21.49
N PHE A 422 -2.50 14.37 21.52
CA PHE A 422 -3.76 15.00 21.92
C PHE A 422 -3.70 15.52 23.35
N GLN A 423 -3.22 14.70 24.30
CA GLN A 423 -3.14 15.07 25.71
C GLN A 423 -2.21 16.28 25.92
N ARG A 424 -1.08 16.34 25.21
CA ARG A 424 -0.21 17.52 25.28
C ARG A 424 -0.83 18.77 24.67
N ALA A 425 -1.62 18.63 23.61
CA ALA A 425 -2.33 19.77 23.01
C ALA A 425 -3.41 20.31 23.94
N VAL A 426 -4.20 19.44 24.57
CA VAL A 426 -5.27 19.84 25.51
C VAL A 426 -4.71 20.51 26.77
N ASN A 427 -3.55 20.06 27.25
CA ASN A 427 -2.92 20.64 28.45
C ASN A 427 -2.14 21.94 28.15
N ALA A 428 -2.05 22.35 26.89
CA ALA A 428 -1.40 23.59 26.50
C ALA A 428 -2.37 24.78 26.58
N VAL A 429 -1.81 25.99 26.67
CA VAL A 429 -2.59 27.24 26.63
C VAL A 429 -3.38 27.30 25.31
N ASP A 430 -4.65 27.70 25.39
CA ASP A 430 -5.60 27.75 24.27
C ASP A 430 -5.79 26.41 23.53
N CYS A 431 -5.48 25.28 24.16
CA CYS A 431 -5.49 23.96 23.54
C CYS A 431 -4.62 23.87 22.27
N ARG A 432 -3.55 24.68 22.20
CA ARG A 432 -2.66 24.83 21.04
C ARG A 432 -1.21 24.62 21.42
N LEU A 433 -0.48 23.92 20.56
CA LEU A 433 0.91 23.54 20.79
C LEU A 433 1.73 23.66 19.50
N SER A 434 2.94 24.22 19.57
CA SER A 434 3.88 24.27 18.44
C SER A 434 5.10 23.40 18.73
N LEU A 435 5.42 22.48 17.81
CA LEU A 435 6.53 21.54 17.92
C LEU A 435 7.36 21.49 16.63
N ARG A 436 8.62 21.08 16.75
CA ARG A 436 9.43 20.70 15.58
C ARG A 436 8.92 19.39 15.01
N ALA A 437 8.77 19.33 13.69
CA ALA A 437 8.27 18.17 12.99
C ALA A 437 9.04 17.92 11.70
N PHE A 438 9.03 16.67 11.25
CA PHE A 438 9.51 16.31 9.91
C PHE A 438 8.36 15.71 9.11
N ALA A 439 8.18 16.16 7.87
CA ALA A 439 7.23 15.64 6.91
C ALA A 439 7.96 14.88 5.79
N GLU A 440 7.55 13.65 5.54
CA GLU A 440 8.06 12.79 4.47
C GLU A 440 6.93 12.55 3.45
N GLY A 441 7.15 12.95 2.20
CA GLY A 441 6.20 12.81 1.10
C GLY A 441 6.45 13.81 -0.03
N PRO A 442 5.51 13.98 -0.97
CA PRO A 442 4.17 13.37 -1.01
C PRO A 442 4.14 11.88 -1.34
N TYR A 443 3.15 11.19 -0.78
CA TYR A 443 2.76 9.83 -1.14
C TYR A 443 1.28 9.78 -1.53
N GLY A 444 0.86 8.79 -2.32
CA GLY A 444 -0.53 8.68 -2.79
C GLY A 444 -0.76 9.46 -4.09
N GLY A 445 -1.96 10.02 -4.27
CA GLY A 445 -2.31 10.76 -5.50
C GLY A 445 -2.43 9.88 -6.76
N ILE A 446 -2.66 8.57 -6.59
CA ILE A 446 -2.72 7.60 -7.69
C ILE A 446 -4.06 7.68 -8.45
N HIS A 447 -5.09 8.23 -7.80
CA HIS A 447 -6.44 8.25 -8.34
C HIS A 447 -6.86 9.68 -8.69
N SER A 448 -7.13 9.93 -9.97
CA SER A 448 -7.73 11.18 -10.45
C SER A 448 -9.21 10.97 -10.78
N MET A 449 -10.02 11.94 -10.40
CA MET A 449 -11.46 11.98 -10.69
C MET A 449 -11.81 12.93 -11.85
N ASP A 450 -10.81 13.53 -12.50
CA ASP A 450 -10.98 14.61 -13.48
C ASP A 450 -11.68 14.18 -14.77
N SER A 451 -11.70 12.87 -15.04
CA SER A 451 -12.27 12.30 -16.26
C SER A 451 -13.73 11.85 -16.13
N TYR A 452 -14.32 11.94 -14.94
CA TYR A 452 -15.69 11.49 -14.70
C TYR A 452 -16.65 12.68 -14.75
N GLY A 453 -17.76 12.52 -15.47
CA GLY A 453 -18.81 13.53 -15.54
C GLY A 453 -19.63 13.61 -14.24
N SER A 454 -19.80 12.47 -13.57
CA SER A 454 -20.46 12.37 -12.26
C SER A 454 -19.50 11.78 -11.24
N VAL A 455 -19.32 12.45 -10.11
CA VAL A 455 -18.42 11.99 -9.04
C VAL A 455 -19.21 11.88 -7.74
N LEU A 456 -19.24 10.69 -7.16
CA LEU A 456 -19.89 10.40 -5.89
C LEU A 456 -18.82 10.08 -4.84
N LEU A 457 -18.73 10.93 -3.81
CA LEU A 457 -17.69 10.88 -2.80
C LEU A 457 -18.31 10.49 -1.45
N PHE A 458 -17.94 9.33 -0.92
CA PHE A 458 -18.36 8.87 0.40
C PHE A 458 -17.26 9.08 1.43
N ALA A 459 -17.58 9.80 2.50
CA ALA A 459 -16.71 10.02 3.64
C ALA A 459 -17.35 9.46 4.93
N GLY A 460 -16.59 8.70 5.71
CA GLY A 460 -17.00 8.22 7.04
C GLY A 460 -16.12 8.80 8.14
N GLY A 461 -16.69 9.62 9.03
CA GLY A 461 -15.95 10.25 10.13
C GLY A 461 -14.74 11.05 9.63
N VAL A 462 -13.54 10.68 10.10
CA VAL A 462 -12.27 11.33 9.71
C VAL A 462 -11.87 11.05 8.26
N GLY A 463 -12.48 10.07 7.58
CA GLY A 463 -12.21 9.81 6.16
C GLY A 463 -12.54 10.99 5.22
N ILE A 464 -13.20 12.02 5.74
CA ILE A 464 -13.42 13.31 5.06
C ILE A 464 -12.11 14.01 4.67
N THR A 465 -11.00 13.73 5.37
CA THR A 465 -9.68 14.29 5.05
C THR A 465 -9.23 13.97 3.65
N HIS A 466 -9.48 12.75 3.20
CA HIS A 466 -9.11 12.31 1.85
C HIS A 466 -10.05 12.91 0.80
N ILE A 467 -11.31 13.18 1.16
CA ILE A 467 -12.37 13.57 0.23
C ILE A 467 -12.43 15.09 -0.03
N VAL A 468 -12.20 15.93 1.00
CA VAL A 468 -12.25 17.39 0.88
C VAL A 468 -11.33 17.95 -0.23
N PRO A 469 -10.08 17.48 -0.39
CA PRO A 469 -9.23 17.85 -1.52
C PRO A 469 -9.85 17.58 -2.88
N PHE A 470 -10.52 16.43 -3.07
CA PHE A 470 -11.21 16.12 -4.34
C PHE A 470 -12.37 17.07 -4.58
N VAL A 471 -13.13 17.42 -3.54
CA VAL A 471 -14.23 18.39 -3.67
C VAL A 471 -13.70 19.74 -4.13
N ARG A 472 -12.67 20.29 -3.46
CA ARG A 472 -12.02 21.54 -3.85
C ARG A 472 -11.56 21.49 -5.31
N HIS A 473 -10.80 20.46 -5.67
CA HIS A 473 -10.21 20.31 -7.01
C HIS A 473 -11.27 20.20 -8.10
N LEU A 474 -12.33 19.42 -7.89
CA LEU A 474 -13.39 19.24 -8.89
C LEU A 474 -14.28 20.47 -9.05
N VAL A 475 -14.56 21.20 -7.95
CA VAL A 475 -15.35 22.44 -8.02
C VAL A 475 -14.55 23.53 -8.72
N GLN A 476 -13.30 23.74 -8.32
CA GLN A 476 -12.41 24.69 -8.98
C GLN A 476 -12.20 24.32 -10.45
N GLY A 477 -11.91 23.06 -10.73
CA GLY A 477 -11.73 22.58 -12.09
C GLY A 477 -12.98 22.70 -12.96
N TYR A 478 -14.18 22.66 -12.38
CA TYR A 478 -15.43 22.91 -13.11
C TYR A 478 -15.56 24.39 -13.49
N ALA A 479 -15.26 25.30 -12.56
CA ALA A 479 -15.24 26.73 -12.82
C ALA A 479 -14.22 27.07 -13.93
N ASP A 480 -13.03 26.49 -13.85
CA ASP A 480 -11.93 26.68 -14.81
C ASP A 480 -12.09 25.88 -16.11
N ARG A 481 -13.15 25.05 -16.21
CA ARG A 481 -13.41 24.11 -17.33
C ARG A 481 -12.24 23.16 -17.63
N THR A 482 -11.46 22.80 -16.63
CA THR A 482 -10.33 21.87 -16.77
C THR A 482 -10.73 20.41 -16.51
N VAL A 483 -11.87 20.14 -15.87
CA VAL A 483 -12.33 18.78 -15.54
C VAL A 483 -13.63 18.39 -16.27
N ALA A 484 -13.85 17.08 -16.41
CA ALA A 484 -15.08 16.53 -16.98
C ALA A 484 -16.28 16.61 -16.03
N ALA A 485 -16.05 16.77 -14.72
CA ALA A 485 -17.11 16.76 -13.73
C ALA A 485 -18.16 17.83 -14.02
N ARG A 486 -19.43 17.42 -14.05
CA ARG A 486 -20.63 18.26 -14.14
C ARG A 486 -21.53 18.08 -12.92
N ARG A 487 -21.34 16.98 -12.18
CA ARG A 487 -22.05 16.70 -10.95
C ARG A 487 -21.11 16.07 -9.94
N VAL A 488 -21.01 16.66 -8.76
CA VAL A 488 -20.21 16.19 -7.63
C VAL A 488 -21.11 16.08 -6.41
N THR A 489 -21.26 14.86 -5.91
CA THR A 489 -22.10 14.57 -4.74
C THR A 489 -21.21 14.09 -3.59
N LEU A 490 -21.12 14.89 -2.53
CA LEU A 490 -20.44 14.53 -1.28
C LEU A 490 -21.45 13.94 -0.29
N VAL A 491 -21.24 12.69 0.11
CA VAL A 491 -21.97 12.03 1.19
C VAL A 491 -21.04 11.88 2.39
N TRP A 492 -21.29 12.64 3.45
CA TRP A 492 -20.48 12.57 4.68
C TRP A 492 -21.29 12.05 5.86
N ILE A 493 -20.80 10.97 6.45
CA ILE A 493 -21.45 10.27 7.56
C ILE A 493 -20.67 10.53 8.84
N ILE A 494 -21.30 11.21 9.80
CA ILE A 494 -20.73 11.59 11.09
C ILE A 494 -21.56 11.05 12.26
N GLN A 495 -20.95 11.04 13.44
CA GLN A 495 -21.63 10.59 14.67
C GLN A 495 -22.36 11.77 15.32
N SER A 496 -21.68 12.89 15.50
CA SER A 496 -22.19 14.10 16.16
C SER A 496 -22.10 15.31 15.23
N PRO A 497 -23.01 16.30 15.31
CA PRO A 497 -22.90 17.58 14.59
C PRO A 497 -21.61 18.36 14.92
N GLU A 498 -21.04 18.17 16.11
CA GLU A 498 -19.77 18.80 16.52
C GLU A 498 -18.61 18.47 15.57
N HIS A 499 -18.67 17.34 14.87
CA HIS A 499 -17.63 16.96 13.90
C HIS A 499 -17.61 17.88 12.66
N LEU A 500 -18.66 18.66 12.41
CA LEU A 500 -18.68 19.66 11.33
C LEU A 500 -17.60 20.74 11.55
N GLU A 501 -17.22 21.01 12.80
CA GLU A 501 -16.16 21.95 13.14
C GLU A 501 -14.79 21.55 12.55
N TRP A 502 -14.58 20.25 12.33
CA TRP A 502 -13.31 19.71 11.87
C TRP A 502 -12.85 20.35 10.55
N ILE A 503 -13.79 20.55 9.63
CA ILE A 503 -13.53 21.03 8.28
C ILE A 503 -14.14 22.41 8.02
N ARG A 504 -14.73 23.06 9.03
CA ARG A 504 -15.48 24.32 8.85
C ARG A 504 -14.68 25.37 8.05
N PRO A 505 -13.40 25.69 8.34
CA PRO A 505 -12.66 26.69 7.58
C PRO A 505 -12.56 26.34 6.08
N TRP A 506 -12.23 25.09 5.77
CA TRP A 506 -12.08 24.62 4.39
C TRP A 506 -13.42 24.54 3.65
N MET A 507 -14.48 24.14 4.37
CA MET A 507 -15.82 24.08 3.81
C MET A 507 -16.35 25.48 3.50
N THR A 508 -16.08 26.49 4.34
CA THR A 508 -16.41 27.88 4.04
C THR A 508 -15.75 28.34 2.74
N ASN A 509 -14.46 28.02 2.55
CA ASN A 509 -13.75 28.32 1.32
C ASN A 509 -14.39 27.63 0.10
N ILE A 510 -14.72 26.34 0.20
CA ILE A 510 -15.38 25.59 -0.89
C ILE A 510 -16.76 26.16 -1.20
N LEU A 511 -17.54 26.52 -0.18
CA LEU A 511 -18.90 27.06 -0.35
C LEU A 511 -18.91 28.46 -0.97
N ALA A 512 -17.80 29.20 -0.86
CA ALA A 512 -17.57 30.50 -1.47
C ALA A 512 -17.03 30.44 -2.91
N MET A 513 -16.62 29.26 -3.40
CA MET A 513 -16.10 29.11 -4.78
C MET A 513 -17.17 29.40 -5.84
N ASP A 514 -16.70 29.91 -6.98
CA ASP A 514 -17.53 30.24 -8.13
C ASP A 514 -18.26 29.01 -8.67
N ARG A 515 -19.51 29.21 -9.09
CA ARG A 515 -20.37 28.19 -9.74
C ARG A 515 -20.55 26.90 -8.93
N ARG A 516 -20.12 26.84 -7.66
CA ARG A 516 -20.20 25.65 -6.82
C ARG A 516 -21.62 25.11 -6.68
N ARG A 517 -22.64 26.00 -6.71
CA ARG A 517 -24.07 25.61 -6.58
C ARG A 517 -24.59 24.80 -7.78
N GLU A 518 -23.95 24.91 -8.93
CA GLU A 518 -24.33 24.16 -10.15
C GLU A 518 -23.79 22.71 -10.12
N VAL A 519 -22.62 22.51 -9.52
CA VAL A 519 -21.89 21.24 -9.59
C VAL A 519 -21.91 20.45 -8.28
N LEU A 520 -21.86 21.11 -7.12
CA LEU A 520 -21.65 20.45 -5.82
C LEU A 520 -22.95 20.30 -5.03
N ARG A 521 -23.25 19.05 -4.67
CA ARG A 521 -24.27 18.67 -3.69
C ARG A 521 -23.63 18.02 -2.47
N ILE A 522 -24.01 18.45 -1.28
CA ILE A 522 -23.53 17.91 0.00
C ILE A 522 -24.69 17.28 0.75
N MET A 523 -24.52 16.03 1.15
CA MET A 523 -25.47 15.26 1.95
C MET A 523 -24.78 14.81 3.25
N LEU A 524 -25.22 15.34 4.36
CA LEU A 524 -24.71 15.06 5.70
C LEU A 524 -25.63 14.07 6.40
N PHE A 525 -25.08 12.97 6.89
CA PHE A 525 -25.82 11.96 7.65
C PHE A 525 -25.30 11.88 9.08
N ILE A 526 -26.14 12.24 10.05
CA ILE A 526 -25.78 12.29 11.46
C ILE A 526 -26.38 11.09 12.19
N THR A 527 -25.53 10.15 12.57
CA THR A 527 -25.94 8.82 13.06
C THR A 527 -26.31 8.78 14.54
N ARG A 528 -25.83 9.73 15.35
CA ARG A 528 -26.11 9.84 16.80
C ARG A 528 -26.33 11.31 17.21
N PRO A 529 -27.39 11.97 16.73
CA PRO A 529 -27.67 13.34 17.13
C PRO A 529 -28.04 13.40 18.62
N ARG A 530 -27.54 14.41 19.34
CA ARG A 530 -28.00 14.70 20.71
C ARG A 530 -29.45 15.19 20.69
N ASN A 531 -29.78 16.02 19.71
CA ASN A 531 -31.12 16.53 19.48
C ASN A 531 -31.42 16.58 17.98
N THR A 532 -32.54 15.99 17.54
CA THR A 532 -32.94 16.00 16.12
C THR A 532 -33.21 17.42 15.61
N LYS A 533 -33.52 18.38 16.49
CA LYS A 533 -33.73 19.79 16.12
C LYS A 533 -32.47 20.50 15.59
N GLU A 534 -31.29 19.98 15.89
CA GLU A 534 -30.00 20.49 15.37
C GLU A 534 -29.79 20.13 13.89
N ILE A 535 -30.59 19.20 13.35
CA ILE A 535 -30.50 18.74 11.96
C ILE A 535 -31.43 19.58 11.10
N GLN A 536 -30.96 20.75 10.68
CA GLN A 536 -31.67 21.63 9.75
C GLN A 536 -30.84 21.84 8.50
N SER A 537 -31.39 21.51 7.33
CA SER A 537 -30.67 21.69 6.06
C SER A 537 -30.48 23.19 5.77
N PRO A 538 -29.24 23.72 5.77
CA PRO A 538 -29.02 25.16 5.58
C PRO A 538 -29.32 25.63 4.16
N SER A 539 -29.34 24.73 3.16
CA SER A 539 -29.67 25.08 1.77
C SER A 539 -30.14 23.86 0.98
N ALA A 540 -30.71 24.06 -0.21
CA ALA A 540 -31.06 22.97 -1.12
C ALA A 540 -29.83 22.13 -1.54
N THR A 541 -28.66 22.78 -1.65
CA THR A 541 -27.38 22.13 -2.02
C THR A 541 -26.70 21.42 -0.84
N VAL A 542 -27.06 21.74 0.40
CA VAL A 542 -26.46 21.17 1.62
C VAL A 542 -27.57 20.63 2.50
N GLN A 543 -27.78 19.32 2.41
CA GLN A 543 -28.89 18.62 3.06
C GLN A 543 -28.38 17.83 4.25
N MET A 544 -29.07 17.90 5.39
CA MET A 544 -28.75 17.14 6.60
C MET A 544 -29.85 16.14 6.93
N PHE A 545 -29.47 14.90 7.22
CA PHE A 545 -30.39 13.80 7.49
C PHE A 545 -30.00 13.08 8.78
N PRO A 546 -30.98 12.68 9.62
CA PRO A 546 -30.72 11.81 10.76
C PRO A 546 -30.50 10.35 10.31
N GLY A 547 -29.67 9.63 11.05
CA GLY A 547 -29.47 8.19 10.88
C GLY A 547 -28.41 7.80 9.85
N ARG A 548 -28.41 6.52 9.48
CA ARG A 548 -27.48 5.96 8.49
C ARG A 548 -28.08 6.06 7.09
N PRO A 549 -27.29 6.42 6.06
CA PRO A 549 -27.79 6.47 4.70
C PRO A 549 -28.10 5.08 4.14
N ASN A 550 -29.15 4.99 3.33
CA ASN A 550 -29.34 3.85 2.45
C ASN A 550 -28.47 4.02 1.20
N ILE A 551 -27.33 3.34 1.18
CA ILE A 551 -26.34 3.43 0.09
C ILE A 551 -26.93 2.97 -1.25
N ASP A 552 -27.84 2.00 -1.25
CA ASP A 552 -28.46 1.49 -2.48
C ASP A 552 -29.31 2.59 -3.15
N THR A 553 -30.12 3.29 -2.35
CA THR A 553 -30.93 4.42 -2.82
C THR A 553 -30.07 5.59 -3.27
N LEU A 554 -29.03 5.96 -2.50
CA LEU A 554 -28.13 7.07 -2.85
C LEU A 554 -27.44 6.86 -4.20
N VAL A 555 -26.82 5.69 -4.40
CA VAL A 555 -26.16 5.37 -5.67
C VAL A 555 -27.20 5.23 -6.79
N GLY A 556 -28.39 4.68 -6.50
CA GLY A 556 -29.50 4.61 -7.46
C GLY A 556 -29.91 5.98 -8.01
N MET A 557 -30.20 6.93 -7.12
CA MET A 557 -30.57 8.30 -7.50
C MET A 557 -29.47 8.98 -8.34
N GLU A 558 -28.21 8.83 -7.95
CA GLU A 558 -27.11 9.44 -8.69
C GLU A 558 -26.92 8.80 -10.08
N VAL A 559 -27.18 7.49 -10.22
CA VAL A 559 -27.13 6.77 -11.50
C VAL A 559 -28.26 7.23 -12.44
N GLU A 560 -29.45 7.52 -11.92
CA GLU A 560 -30.56 8.06 -12.72
C GLU A 560 -30.22 9.46 -13.26
N SER A 561 -29.55 10.29 -12.46
CA SER A 561 -29.10 11.64 -12.84
C SER A 561 -27.69 11.69 -13.44
N GLN A 562 -27.16 10.55 -13.90
CA GLN A 562 -25.75 10.43 -14.28
C GLN A 562 -25.43 11.22 -15.56
N VAL A 563 -24.37 12.03 -15.47
CA VAL A 563 -23.69 12.68 -16.59
C VAL A 563 -22.36 11.98 -16.84
N GLY A 564 -22.15 11.47 -18.06
CA GLY A 564 -20.90 10.80 -18.44
C GLY A 564 -20.60 9.53 -17.65
N ALA A 565 -19.33 9.13 -17.59
CA ALA A 565 -18.90 8.04 -16.72
C ALA A 565 -18.96 8.48 -15.24
N MET A 566 -19.33 7.56 -14.35
CA MET A 566 -19.41 7.84 -12.91
C MET A 566 -18.19 7.31 -12.17
N GLY A 567 -17.56 8.17 -11.38
CA GLY A 567 -16.52 7.80 -10.41
C GLY A 567 -17.10 7.76 -9.01
N VAL A 568 -16.90 6.65 -8.28
CA VAL A 568 -17.32 6.51 -6.88
C VAL A 568 -16.08 6.32 -6.02
N LEU A 569 -15.81 7.27 -5.12
CA LEU A 569 -14.70 7.22 -4.17
C LEU A 569 -15.24 7.03 -2.75
N VAL A 570 -14.68 6.10 -1.99
CA VAL A 570 -15.03 5.91 -0.58
C VAL A 570 -13.82 5.93 0.34
N CYS A 571 -13.90 6.73 1.40
CA CYS A 571 -12.96 6.71 2.51
C CYS A 571 -13.72 6.68 3.84
N GLY A 572 -13.62 5.56 4.57
CA GLY A 572 -14.39 5.35 5.79
C GLY A 572 -14.12 4.01 6.45
N ASN A 573 -15.02 3.59 7.34
CA ASN A 573 -14.89 2.28 7.99
C ASN A 573 -15.09 1.13 6.99
N GLY A 574 -14.55 -0.05 7.29
CA GLY A 574 -14.60 -1.21 6.39
C GLY A 574 -16.03 -1.62 6.00
N SER A 575 -17.02 -1.43 6.88
CA SER A 575 -18.42 -1.70 6.58
C SER A 575 -19.00 -0.77 5.50
N LEU A 576 -18.70 0.53 5.59
CA LEU A 576 -19.18 1.52 4.63
C LEU A 576 -18.56 1.24 3.26
N SER A 577 -17.25 1.00 3.21
CA SER A 577 -16.56 0.66 1.97
C SER A 577 -17.09 -0.63 1.34
N ASP A 578 -17.35 -1.67 2.16
CA ASP A 578 -17.93 -2.94 1.69
C ASP A 578 -19.36 -2.78 1.16
N ASP A 579 -20.17 -1.93 1.79
CA ASP A 579 -21.54 -1.62 1.36
C ASP A 579 -21.55 -0.83 0.04
N VAL A 580 -20.74 0.24 -0.07
CA VAL A 580 -20.61 1.02 -1.32
C VAL A 580 -20.10 0.13 -2.45
N ARG A 581 -19.05 -0.68 -2.21
CA ARG A 581 -18.53 -1.62 -3.21
C ARG A 581 -19.61 -2.58 -3.71
N ARG A 582 -20.38 -3.18 -2.80
CA ARG A 582 -21.47 -4.10 -3.16
C ARG A 582 -22.52 -3.42 -4.05
N VAL A 583 -22.91 -2.20 -3.69
CA VAL A 583 -23.93 -1.43 -4.43
C VAL A 583 -23.43 -1.02 -5.82
N CYS A 584 -22.17 -0.58 -5.94
CA CYS A 584 -21.54 -0.28 -7.22
C CYS A 584 -21.44 -1.53 -8.11
N ARG A 585 -21.07 -2.69 -7.54
CA ARG A 585 -20.98 -3.97 -8.26
C ARG A 585 -22.29 -4.41 -8.87
N LYS A 586 -23.40 -4.31 -8.13
CA LYS A 586 -24.75 -4.64 -8.62
C LYS A 586 -25.17 -3.83 -9.86
N ARG A 587 -24.52 -2.69 -10.14
CA ARG A 587 -24.88 -1.76 -11.21
C ARG A 587 -23.87 -1.70 -12.36
N GLN A 588 -22.79 -2.48 -12.29
CA GLN A 588 -21.72 -2.49 -13.30
C GLN A 588 -22.24 -2.82 -14.71
N ASP A 589 -23.27 -3.66 -14.83
CA ASP A 589 -23.81 -4.07 -16.13
C ASP A 589 -24.78 -3.05 -16.74
N ARG A 590 -25.24 -2.05 -15.96
CA ARG A 590 -26.24 -1.06 -16.41
C ARG A 590 -25.60 0.25 -16.85
N THR A 591 -24.57 0.69 -16.13
CA THR A 591 -23.92 1.98 -16.36
C THR A 591 -22.44 1.91 -16.01
N GLN A 592 -21.62 2.75 -16.65
CA GLN A 592 -20.20 2.85 -16.39
C GLN A 592 -19.94 3.48 -15.02
N ILE A 593 -19.58 2.63 -14.05
CA ILE A 593 -19.18 3.02 -12.70
C ILE A 593 -17.77 2.52 -12.42
N ASP A 594 -16.86 3.44 -12.11
CA ASP A 594 -15.54 3.12 -11.59
C ASP A 594 -15.52 3.33 -10.08
N PHE A 595 -15.23 2.24 -9.34
CA PHE A 595 -15.16 2.26 -7.89
C PHE A 595 -13.71 2.36 -7.45
N VAL A 596 -13.42 3.35 -6.60
CA VAL A 596 -12.14 3.57 -5.95
C VAL A 596 -12.35 3.60 -4.46
N GLU A 597 -11.46 2.94 -3.74
CA GLU A 597 -11.50 2.93 -2.29
C GLU A 597 -10.15 3.29 -1.71
N GLU A 598 -10.22 4.10 -0.67
CA GLU A 598 -9.08 4.59 0.06
C GLU A 598 -9.29 4.28 1.53
N SER A 599 -8.62 3.22 1.99
CA SER A 599 -8.70 2.75 3.35
C SER A 599 -7.33 2.86 4.00
N PHE A 600 -7.16 3.82 4.90
CA PHE A 600 -6.00 3.87 5.78
C PHE A 600 -6.15 2.78 6.84
N THR A 601 -5.77 1.54 6.50
CA THR A 601 -5.71 0.39 7.42
C THR A 601 -4.30 0.29 8.01
N TRP A 602 -3.95 1.21 8.89
CA TRP A 602 -2.67 1.19 9.61
C TRP A 602 -2.86 0.77 11.07
#